data_AF-A0A916JB43-F1
#
_entry.id   AF-A0A916JB43-F1
#
_cell.length_a   1.000
_cell.length_b   1.000
_cell.length_c   1.000
_cell.angle_alpha   90.00
_cell.angle_beta   90.00
_cell.angle_gamma   90.00
#
_symmetry.space_group_name_H-M   'P 1'
#
loop_
_entity.id
_entity.type
_entity.pdbx_description
1 polymer ?
#
loop_
_entity_poly.entity_id
_entity_poly.type
_entity_poly.pdbx_seq_one_letter_code
_entity_poly.pdbx_strand_id
1 'polypeptide(L)'
;MQKLCITICLIVFSYFIAKGQGKPILKFNAHARFKIVQFTDTHIQYDSYRSDSVLAVMKTVIKREKPNLVILTGDVVGSDNRKKAWLKVARVMSDAKVPWAASLGNHDAEYEITKEETMAAIVGLPYNLTISGPEELAGKGNYVLPIQSSKSQKTAALCYVLDSGEKPDPNAYEWMDDSQVQWYRKQSAAFTRQNSGTPLPSLAFFHIPFVEFHHVIGKSTTVGVNLDAIPASGSSRSNLFTTMQECKDVIGVFVGHEHNNNYIGCLDDICLGFGQATGRQIYGELGSGARVIELYEGQRKFDSWILKLYDNSREKDTWKPANSNERKFFVSYPRSFAEKKPNASKITMTADADTRLGIRLSGSGTATIDWGDGSAKQVLTLADGAGVKIDHTYPDASAHTIAINGEHITALDCRDSKLSYLDVSNNTALTFLDCSENRLTYLDLSNNTALKILWCNGNQLNYLDVSKNALLSELYCYRNLLTNLDVTKNTRLTWLNCYQNLLTSLDLGMNTLLRRLDCYENRLKTLDVSKNTALQWSVCCDNQLSAESLNALFATLPQSAAAAKLYVAGNPGEKDCDRSIAKSKNWTVGLRY
;
A
#
# COMPACT_ATOMS: atom_id res chain seq x y z
N MET A 1 -2.30 -57.59 -24.83
CA MET A 1 -2.85 -56.52 -23.97
C MET A 1 -1.72 -55.59 -23.56
N GLN A 2 -1.89 -54.33 -23.94
CA GLN A 2 -1.19 -53.08 -23.64
C GLN A 2 0.24 -53.05 -23.05
N LYS A 3 1.13 -52.46 -23.86
CA LYS A 3 2.39 -51.81 -23.50
C LYS A 3 2.09 -50.58 -22.62
N LEU A 4 2.77 -50.45 -21.47
CA LEU A 4 2.78 -49.23 -20.68
C LEU A 4 3.96 -48.36 -21.14
N CYS A 5 3.68 -47.36 -21.98
CA CYS A 5 4.65 -46.30 -22.30
C CYS A 5 4.66 -45.30 -21.14
N ILE A 6 5.79 -45.21 -20.42
CA ILE A 6 6.06 -44.11 -19.50
C ILE A 6 6.63 -42.96 -20.33
N THR A 7 5.79 -41.98 -20.63
CA THR A 7 6.21 -40.74 -21.28
C THR A 7 6.97 -39.87 -20.28
N ILE A 8 8.30 -39.94 -20.30
CA ILE A 8 9.17 -38.96 -19.66
C ILE A 8 9.14 -37.71 -20.55
N CYS A 9 8.41 -36.67 -20.13
CA CYS A 9 8.51 -35.34 -20.73
C CYS A 9 9.86 -34.70 -20.34
N LEU A 10 10.90 -35.07 -21.06
CA LEU A 10 12.13 -34.28 -21.18
C LEU A 10 11.79 -33.03 -21.99
N ILE A 11 11.70 -31.88 -21.32
CA ILE A 11 11.64 -30.58 -21.99
C ILE A 11 12.99 -30.40 -22.70
N VAL A 12 12.98 -30.58 -24.01
CA VAL A 12 14.12 -30.39 -24.91
C VAL A 12 14.48 -28.91 -24.90
N PHE A 13 15.70 -28.61 -24.42
CA PHE A 13 16.37 -27.33 -24.65
C PHE A 13 16.61 -27.18 -26.16
N SER A 14 15.75 -26.43 -26.84
CA SER A 14 15.95 -26.08 -28.24
C SER A 14 17.09 -25.06 -28.36
N TYR A 15 18.23 -25.60 -28.76
CA TYR A 15 19.45 -24.91 -29.14
C TYR A 15 19.20 -24.06 -30.40
N PHE A 16 19.24 -22.74 -30.27
CA PHE A 16 19.62 -21.87 -31.39
C PHE A 16 20.98 -21.26 -31.06
N ILE A 17 22.02 -21.84 -31.67
CA ILE A 17 23.37 -21.26 -31.71
C ILE A 17 23.35 -20.14 -32.75
N ALA A 18 23.16 -18.91 -32.28
CA ALA A 18 23.80 -17.76 -32.92
C ALA A 18 25.12 -17.51 -32.17
N LYS A 19 26.21 -17.38 -32.92
CA LYS A 19 27.61 -17.31 -32.46
C LYS A 19 27.79 -16.45 -31.18
N GLY A 20 28.20 -17.10 -30.08
CA GLY A 20 29.30 -16.57 -29.26
C GLY A 20 29.01 -15.89 -27.93
N GLN A 21 27.81 -15.97 -27.35
CA GLN A 21 27.61 -15.74 -25.91
C GLN A 21 26.43 -16.60 -25.44
N GLY A 22 26.69 -17.63 -24.64
CA GLY A 22 25.62 -18.38 -23.97
C GLY A 22 24.78 -17.45 -23.09
N LYS A 23 23.49 -17.75 -22.89
CA LYS A 23 22.63 -16.99 -21.97
C LYS A 23 23.33 -16.87 -20.61
N PRO A 24 23.37 -15.67 -19.98
CA PRO A 24 24.04 -15.51 -18.70
C PRO A 24 23.47 -16.47 -17.65
N ILE A 25 24.34 -17.16 -16.93
CA ILE A 25 23.95 -18.02 -15.81
C ILE A 25 23.95 -17.18 -14.55
N LEU A 26 22.81 -17.12 -13.85
CA LEU A 26 22.71 -16.46 -12.56
C LEU A 26 23.32 -17.35 -11.49
N LYS A 27 24.32 -16.83 -10.77
CA LYS A 27 25.07 -17.58 -9.76
C LYS A 27 25.51 -16.67 -8.63
N PHE A 28 25.40 -17.16 -7.38
CA PHE A 28 26.02 -16.48 -6.23
C PHE A 28 27.52 -16.29 -6.47
N ASN A 29 28.06 -15.15 -6.06
CA ASN A 29 29.48 -14.87 -6.21
C ASN A 29 30.33 -15.66 -5.20
N ALA A 30 31.65 -15.55 -5.30
CA ALA A 30 32.59 -16.25 -4.40
C ALA A 30 32.44 -15.92 -2.91
N HIS A 31 31.75 -14.82 -2.57
CA HIS A 31 31.44 -14.41 -1.21
C HIS A 31 30.02 -14.81 -0.77
N ALA A 32 29.37 -15.75 -1.48
CA ALA A 32 28.02 -16.21 -1.20
C ALA A 32 26.97 -15.08 -1.26
N ARG A 33 27.16 -14.08 -2.13
CA ARG A 33 26.22 -12.95 -2.31
C ARG A 33 25.68 -12.88 -3.73
N PHE A 34 24.44 -12.44 -3.86
CA PHE A 34 23.81 -12.18 -5.16
C PHE A 34 23.02 -10.87 -5.09
N LYS A 35 23.43 -9.87 -5.87
CA LYS A 35 22.86 -8.54 -5.85
C LYS A 35 21.92 -8.30 -7.04
N ILE A 36 20.73 -7.80 -6.75
CA ILE A 36 19.70 -7.40 -7.70
C ILE A 36 19.52 -5.88 -7.60
N VAL A 37 19.44 -5.22 -8.75
CA VAL A 37 18.95 -3.84 -8.85
C VAL A 37 17.59 -3.86 -9.51
N GLN A 38 16.60 -3.29 -8.83
CA GLN A 38 15.26 -3.09 -9.36
C GLN A 38 15.14 -1.65 -9.88
N PHE A 39 14.82 -1.50 -11.16
CA PHE A 39 14.32 -0.26 -11.72
C PHE A 39 12.83 -0.43 -12.00
N THR A 40 12.07 0.62 -11.76
CA THR A 40 10.62 0.61 -11.91
C THR A 40 10.14 1.98 -12.36
N ASP A 41 9.03 2.01 -13.10
CA ASP A 41 8.34 3.24 -13.45
C ASP A 41 9.30 4.23 -14.13
N THR A 42 10.07 3.74 -15.11
CA THR A 42 11.04 4.58 -15.83
C THR A 42 10.34 5.51 -16.80
N HIS A 43 9.17 5.12 -17.33
CA HIS A 43 8.38 5.86 -18.32
C HIS A 43 9.23 6.52 -19.40
N ILE A 44 10.13 5.74 -20.00
CA ILE A 44 11.02 6.23 -21.04
C ILE A 44 10.18 6.63 -22.24
N GLN A 45 10.37 7.85 -22.69
CA GLN A 45 9.91 8.33 -23.99
C GLN A 45 11.10 8.45 -24.94
N TYR A 46 10.95 7.97 -26.19
CA TYR A 46 12.08 7.79 -27.11
C TYR A 46 12.84 9.10 -27.39
N ASP A 47 12.13 10.19 -27.68
CA ASP A 47 12.70 11.50 -28.05
C ASP A 47 12.51 12.53 -26.94
N SER A 48 13.03 12.23 -25.75
CA SER A 48 12.87 13.09 -24.57
C SER A 48 14.16 13.21 -23.76
N TYR A 49 14.62 14.45 -23.57
CA TYR A 49 15.79 14.77 -22.76
C TYR A 49 15.62 14.33 -21.29
N ARG A 50 14.37 14.31 -20.80
CA ARG A 50 14.04 13.80 -19.47
C ARG A 50 14.32 12.31 -19.38
N SER A 51 13.99 11.56 -20.43
CA SER A 51 14.26 10.13 -20.53
C SER A 51 15.76 9.84 -20.64
N ASP A 52 16.50 10.65 -21.40
CA ASP A 52 17.96 10.52 -21.50
C ASP A 52 18.63 10.72 -20.12
N SER A 53 18.07 11.61 -19.28
CA SER A 53 18.51 11.78 -17.88
C SER A 53 18.27 10.52 -17.04
N VAL A 54 17.13 9.84 -17.24
CA VAL A 54 16.79 8.56 -16.57
C VAL A 54 17.76 7.45 -17.01
N LEU A 55 18.08 7.35 -18.30
CA LEU A 55 19.07 6.38 -18.80
C LEU A 55 20.45 6.62 -18.17
N ALA A 56 20.83 7.88 -17.94
CA ALA A 56 22.07 8.22 -17.22
C ALA A 56 22.03 7.80 -15.74
N VAL A 57 20.89 7.94 -15.07
CA VAL A 57 20.67 7.42 -13.71
C VAL A 57 20.86 5.91 -13.68
N MET A 58 20.22 5.17 -14.60
CA MET A 58 20.35 3.71 -14.67
C MET A 58 21.81 3.27 -14.86
N LYS A 59 22.53 3.90 -15.80
CA LYS A 59 23.97 3.66 -16.01
C LYS A 59 24.79 3.91 -14.74
N THR A 60 24.48 4.99 -14.03
CA THR A 60 25.19 5.36 -12.79
C THR A 60 24.94 4.33 -11.68
N VAL A 61 23.69 3.91 -11.49
CA VAL A 61 23.32 2.88 -10.52
C VAL A 61 24.01 1.56 -10.84
N ILE A 62 23.95 1.08 -12.09
CA ILE A 62 24.58 -0.18 -12.50
C ILE A 62 26.10 -0.13 -12.28
N LYS A 63 26.76 0.97 -12.69
CA LYS A 63 28.20 1.15 -12.49
C LYS A 63 28.58 1.13 -11.01
N ARG A 64 27.77 1.76 -10.17
CA ARG A 64 27.99 1.87 -8.72
C ARG A 64 27.75 0.55 -7.99
N GLU A 65 26.60 -0.06 -8.22
CA GLU A 65 26.17 -1.23 -7.45
C GLU A 65 26.73 -2.55 -7.98
N LYS A 66 27.12 -2.60 -9.26
CA LYS A 66 27.64 -3.79 -9.95
C LYS A 66 26.75 -5.02 -9.71
N PRO A 67 25.43 -4.94 -10.04
CA PRO A 67 24.51 -6.02 -9.74
C PRO A 67 24.82 -7.29 -10.54
N ASN A 68 24.43 -8.44 -9.99
CA ASN A 68 24.40 -9.71 -10.70
C ASN A 68 23.20 -9.82 -11.64
N LEU A 69 22.12 -9.09 -11.34
CA LEU A 69 20.89 -9.06 -12.12
C LEU A 69 20.23 -7.67 -12.01
N VAL A 70 19.74 -7.15 -13.13
CA VAL A 70 18.79 -6.03 -13.16
C VAL A 70 17.39 -6.58 -13.40
N ILE A 71 16.40 -6.14 -12.63
CA ILE A 71 14.99 -6.45 -12.89
C ILE A 71 14.24 -5.13 -13.15
N LEU A 72 13.53 -5.08 -14.27
CA LEU A 72 12.60 -4.01 -14.62
C LEU A 72 11.19 -4.45 -14.19
N THR A 73 10.55 -3.75 -13.26
CA THR A 73 9.21 -4.11 -12.74
C THR A 73 8.10 -3.26 -13.33
N GLY A 74 7.97 -3.26 -14.65
CA GLY A 74 6.90 -2.61 -15.38
C GLY A 74 7.01 -1.09 -15.54
N ASP A 75 6.10 -0.56 -16.35
CA ASP A 75 6.00 0.83 -16.81
C ASP A 75 7.35 1.39 -17.27
N VAL A 76 8.01 0.59 -18.11
CA VAL A 76 9.36 0.91 -18.58
C VAL A 76 9.31 2.01 -19.63
N VAL A 77 8.36 1.93 -20.56
CA VAL A 77 8.17 2.89 -21.66
C VAL A 77 6.81 3.56 -21.53
N GLY A 78 6.69 4.83 -21.93
CA GLY A 78 5.44 5.61 -21.77
C GLY A 78 5.14 6.52 -22.96
N SER A 79 5.44 6.06 -24.17
CA SER A 79 5.19 6.81 -25.41
C SER A 79 5.16 5.94 -26.67
N ASP A 80 4.77 6.56 -27.78
CA ASP A 80 5.06 6.17 -29.17
C ASP A 80 6.56 5.94 -29.42
N ASN A 81 6.89 5.31 -30.56
CA ASN A 81 8.20 4.73 -30.87
C ASN A 81 8.67 3.69 -29.83
N ARG A 82 7.72 2.94 -29.27
CA ARG A 82 7.91 2.09 -28.08
C ARG A 82 9.04 1.06 -28.25
N LYS A 83 9.10 0.39 -29.40
CA LYS A 83 10.16 -0.57 -29.71
C LYS A 83 11.55 0.06 -29.65
N LYS A 84 11.71 1.28 -30.19
CA LYS A 84 13.00 2.00 -30.16
C LYS A 84 13.36 2.45 -28.74
N ALA A 85 12.38 2.88 -27.94
CA ALA A 85 12.58 3.23 -26.53
C ALA A 85 13.03 2.01 -25.71
N TRP A 86 12.39 0.86 -25.88
CA TRP A 86 12.81 -0.40 -25.25
C TRP A 86 14.24 -0.79 -25.62
N LEU A 87 14.62 -0.64 -26.90
CA LEU A 87 16.00 -0.90 -27.33
C LEU A 87 17.01 0.07 -26.70
N LYS A 88 16.65 1.35 -26.47
CA LYS A 88 17.50 2.29 -25.70
C LYS A 88 17.70 1.81 -24.25
N VAL A 89 16.64 1.34 -23.61
CA VAL A 89 16.70 0.79 -22.25
C VAL A 89 17.55 -0.48 -22.21
N ALA A 90 17.26 -1.46 -23.07
CA ALA A 90 18.02 -2.71 -23.19
C ALA A 90 19.52 -2.46 -23.36
N ARG A 91 19.88 -1.48 -24.20
CA ARG A 91 21.27 -1.09 -24.46
C ARG A 91 22.02 -0.65 -23.21
N VAL A 92 21.36 -0.03 -22.22
CA VAL A 92 22.00 0.32 -20.94
C VAL A 92 22.57 -0.92 -20.26
N MET A 93 21.80 -2.00 -20.19
CA MET A 93 22.22 -3.24 -19.55
C MET A 93 23.18 -4.03 -20.45
N SER A 94 22.91 -4.09 -21.76
CA SER A 94 23.78 -4.79 -22.72
C SER A 94 25.19 -4.18 -22.80
N ASP A 95 25.31 -2.85 -22.85
CA ASP A 95 26.61 -2.16 -22.86
C ASP A 95 27.36 -2.37 -21.53
N ALA A 96 26.63 -2.45 -20.42
CA ALA A 96 27.19 -2.77 -19.10
C ALA A 96 27.48 -4.26 -18.90
N LYS A 97 27.09 -5.14 -19.84
CA LYS A 97 27.22 -6.60 -19.77
C LYS A 97 26.58 -7.20 -18.52
N VAL A 98 25.47 -6.61 -18.07
CA VAL A 98 24.76 -7.08 -16.88
C VAL A 98 23.53 -7.89 -17.27
N PRO A 99 23.34 -9.10 -16.71
CA PRO A 99 22.11 -9.86 -16.91
C PRO A 99 20.89 -9.05 -16.49
N TRP A 100 19.82 -9.10 -17.27
CA TRP A 100 18.61 -8.34 -16.96
C TRP A 100 17.33 -9.06 -17.38
N ALA A 101 16.25 -8.81 -16.64
CA ALA A 101 14.92 -9.37 -16.89
C ALA A 101 13.85 -8.28 -16.71
N ALA A 102 12.65 -8.51 -17.22
CA ALA A 102 11.55 -7.55 -17.17
C ALA A 102 10.20 -8.22 -16.91
N SER A 103 9.42 -7.61 -16.01
CA SER A 103 7.95 -7.70 -15.98
C SER A 103 7.38 -6.49 -16.71
N LEU A 104 6.19 -6.62 -17.28
CA LEU A 104 5.50 -5.56 -18.02
C LEU A 104 4.45 -4.90 -17.11
N GLY A 105 4.36 -3.57 -17.17
CA GLY A 105 3.35 -2.81 -16.44
C GLY A 105 2.08 -2.57 -17.24
N ASN A 106 1.15 -1.78 -16.70
CA ASN A 106 -0.09 -1.41 -17.41
C ASN A 106 0.20 -0.50 -18.60
N HIS A 107 1.10 0.49 -18.45
CA HIS A 107 1.48 1.36 -19.57
C HIS A 107 2.25 0.61 -20.65
N ASP A 108 2.80 -0.58 -20.35
CA ASP A 108 3.44 -1.48 -21.32
C ASP A 108 2.51 -2.11 -22.36
N ALA A 109 1.19 -1.89 -22.23
CA ALA A 109 0.19 -2.33 -23.20
C ALA A 109 -0.52 -1.19 -23.97
N GLU A 110 -0.33 0.07 -23.59
CA GLU A 110 -1.29 1.16 -23.92
C GLU A 110 -0.99 1.99 -25.19
N TYR A 111 -0.07 1.56 -26.06
CA TYR A 111 0.39 2.36 -27.22
C TYR A 111 0.57 1.51 -28.49
N GLU A 112 1.51 1.88 -29.38
CA GLU A 112 1.75 1.31 -30.72
C GLU A 112 1.93 -0.21 -30.79
N ILE A 113 2.37 -0.84 -29.70
CA ILE A 113 2.62 -2.28 -29.66
C ILE A 113 2.04 -2.90 -28.40
N THR A 114 1.56 -4.13 -28.54
CA THR A 114 1.02 -4.97 -27.46
C THR A 114 2.11 -5.46 -26.49
N LYS A 115 1.70 -6.02 -25.34
CA LYS A 115 2.62 -6.74 -24.44
C LYS A 115 3.34 -7.88 -25.16
N GLU A 116 2.66 -8.61 -26.04
CA GLU A 116 3.23 -9.71 -26.81
C GLU A 116 4.31 -9.23 -27.79
N GLU A 117 4.03 -8.18 -28.56
CA GLU A 117 5.01 -7.58 -29.46
C GLU A 117 6.19 -6.95 -28.70
N THR A 118 5.94 -6.42 -27.50
CA THR A 118 6.99 -5.95 -26.60
C THR A 118 7.90 -7.11 -26.18
N MET A 119 7.34 -8.24 -25.74
CA MET A 119 8.11 -9.44 -25.42
C MET A 119 8.92 -9.91 -26.64
N ALA A 120 8.31 -9.96 -27.82
CA ALA A 120 9.00 -10.33 -29.06
C ALA A 120 10.16 -9.38 -29.42
N ALA A 121 10.09 -8.12 -29.01
CA ALA A 121 11.14 -7.12 -29.25
C ALA A 121 12.32 -7.23 -28.28
N ILE A 122 12.10 -7.71 -27.04
CA ILE A 122 13.13 -7.71 -25.99
C ILE A 122 13.73 -9.08 -25.68
N VAL A 123 12.96 -10.16 -25.88
CA VAL A 123 13.42 -11.52 -25.61
C VAL A 123 14.55 -11.88 -26.57
N GLY A 124 15.66 -12.38 -26.01
CA GLY A 124 16.83 -12.78 -26.79
C GLY A 124 17.82 -11.65 -27.09
N LEU A 125 17.54 -10.42 -26.64
CA LEU A 125 18.54 -9.35 -26.67
C LEU A 125 19.78 -9.69 -25.80
N PRO A 126 20.95 -9.06 -26.05
CA PRO A 126 22.16 -9.36 -25.29
C PRO A 126 21.97 -9.18 -23.78
N TYR A 127 22.39 -10.19 -23.02
CA TYR A 127 22.24 -10.30 -21.56
C TYR A 127 20.78 -10.33 -21.04
N ASN A 128 19.78 -10.39 -21.93
CA ASN A 128 18.38 -10.50 -21.52
C ASN A 128 18.04 -11.93 -21.08
N LEU A 129 17.36 -12.03 -19.94
CA LEU A 129 16.86 -13.25 -19.31
C LEU A 129 15.33 -13.29 -19.25
N THR A 130 14.65 -12.33 -19.87
CA THR A 130 13.18 -12.34 -19.99
C THR A 130 12.74 -13.56 -20.79
N ILE A 131 11.66 -14.21 -20.35
CA ILE A 131 11.09 -15.39 -20.99
C ILE A 131 9.60 -15.12 -21.24
N SER A 132 9.12 -15.41 -22.45
CA SER A 132 7.68 -15.43 -22.72
C SER A 132 7.03 -16.52 -21.87
N GLY A 133 6.02 -16.14 -21.10
CA GLY A 133 5.29 -17.07 -20.24
C GLY A 133 4.51 -18.12 -21.04
N PRO A 134 4.04 -19.18 -20.38
CA PRO A 134 3.15 -20.16 -21.01
C PRO A 134 1.90 -19.48 -21.58
N GLU A 135 1.49 -19.86 -22.79
CA GLU A 135 0.39 -19.24 -23.55
C GLU A 135 -0.96 -19.34 -22.83
N GLU A 136 -1.12 -20.35 -21.97
CA GLU A 136 -2.35 -20.61 -21.23
C GLU A 136 -2.55 -19.74 -19.98
N LEU A 137 -1.55 -18.92 -19.61
CA LEU A 137 -1.65 -18.04 -18.45
C LEU A 137 -2.09 -16.64 -18.87
N ALA A 138 -2.81 -15.95 -17.98
CA ALA A 138 -2.91 -14.50 -18.07
C ALA A 138 -1.51 -13.88 -17.91
N GLY A 139 -1.24 -12.79 -18.61
CA GLY A 139 0.07 -12.18 -18.72
C GLY A 139 0.91 -12.79 -19.84
N LYS A 140 1.84 -12.02 -20.40
CA LYS A 140 2.83 -12.50 -21.39
C LYS A 140 4.19 -12.79 -20.75
N GLY A 141 4.46 -12.31 -19.54
CA GLY A 141 5.75 -12.40 -18.86
C GLY A 141 5.74 -13.15 -17.52
N ASN A 142 5.36 -14.43 -17.50
CA ASN A 142 5.36 -15.28 -16.30
C ASN A 142 6.48 -16.33 -16.34
N TYR A 143 7.51 -16.18 -15.52
CA TYR A 143 8.67 -17.08 -15.55
C TYR A 143 9.47 -17.10 -14.24
N VAL A 144 10.35 -18.10 -14.11
CA VAL A 144 11.22 -18.29 -12.94
C VAL A 144 12.67 -18.16 -13.38
N LEU A 145 13.47 -17.43 -12.61
CA LEU A 145 14.91 -17.29 -12.78
C LEU A 145 15.63 -18.02 -11.64
N PRO A 146 16.16 -19.23 -11.88
CA PRO A 146 16.95 -19.95 -10.89
C PRO A 146 18.33 -19.30 -10.69
N ILE A 147 18.73 -19.13 -9.43
CA ILE A 147 20.06 -18.65 -9.05
C ILE A 147 20.86 -19.83 -8.53
N GLN A 148 21.97 -20.15 -9.18
CA GLN A 148 22.85 -21.26 -8.82
C GLN A 148 23.73 -20.95 -7.61
N SER A 149 24.04 -21.99 -6.85
CA SER A 149 25.03 -22.00 -5.76
C SER A 149 26.39 -21.47 -6.23
N SER A 150 27.15 -20.79 -5.36
CA SER A 150 28.53 -20.37 -5.70
C SER A 150 29.45 -21.58 -5.94
N LYS A 151 29.11 -22.73 -5.34
CA LYS A 151 29.96 -23.95 -5.28
C LYS A 151 29.52 -25.06 -6.23
N SER A 152 28.31 -24.99 -6.80
CA SER A 152 27.79 -26.05 -7.67
C SER A 152 26.81 -25.51 -8.72
N GLN A 153 26.33 -26.37 -9.62
CA GLN A 153 25.28 -26.02 -10.59
C GLN A 153 23.86 -26.14 -9.99
N LYS A 154 23.72 -26.48 -8.70
CA LYS A 154 22.42 -26.59 -8.04
C LYS A 154 21.81 -25.21 -7.82
N THR A 155 20.50 -25.10 -8.00
CA THR A 155 19.72 -23.92 -7.63
C THR A 155 19.74 -23.71 -6.12
N ALA A 156 20.02 -22.49 -5.67
CA ALA A 156 20.10 -22.09 -4.28
C ALA A 156 19.10 -20.98 -3.89
N ALA A 157 18.57 -20.25 -4.87
CA ALA A 157 17.49 -19.27 -4.68
C ALA A 157 16.71 -19.10 -5.99
N LEU A 158 15.53 -18.48 -5.93
CA LEU A 158 14.68 -18.22 -7.11
C LEU A 158 14.28 -16.74 -7.17
N CYS A 159 14.11 -16.21 -8.38
CA CYS A 159 13.30 -15.01 -8.62
C CYS A 159 12.10 -15.39 -9.48
N TYR A 160 10.90 -15.19 -8.95
CA TYR A 160 9.65 -15.26 -9.71
C TYR A 160 9.42 -13.90 -10.37
N VAL A 161 9.18 -13.89 -11.68
CA VAL A 161 8.77 -12.68 -12.41
C VAL A 161 7.38 -12.96 -12.96
N LEU A 162 6.39 -12.18 -12.51
CA LEU A 162 4.99 -12.33 -12.87
C LEU A 162 4.52 -11.10 -13.63
N ASP A 163 3.54 -11.28 -14.52
CA ASP A 163 2.96 -10.20 -15.33
C ASP A 163 1.57 -9.85 -14.80
N SER A 164 1.50 -8.76 -14.05
CA SER A 164 0.25 -8.25 -13.46
C SER A 164 -0.50 -7.34 -14.43
N GLY A 165 -1.83 -7.26 -14.31
CA GLY A 165 -2.60 -6.23 -15.02
C GLY A 165 -3.04 -6.58 -16.45
N GLU A 166 -3.33 -7.86 -16.76
CA GLU A 166 -4.03 -8.23 -18.01
C GLU A 166 -5.56 -8.22 -17.77
N LYS A 167 -6.31 -7.49 -18.60
CA LYS A 167 -7.74 -7.16 -18.41
C LYS A 167 -8.68 -8.11 -19.16
N PRO A 168 -9.87 -8.37 -18.58
CA PRO A 168 -11.12 -8.50 -19.35
C PRO A 168 -11.92 -7.18 -19.41
N ASP A 169 -11.88 -6.33 -18.38
CA ASP A 169 -12.65 -5.08 -18.27
C ASP A 169 -11.76 -3.82 -18.45
N PRO A 170 -12.03 -2.95 -19.44
CA PRO A 170 -11.30 -1.69 -19.62
C PRO A 170 -11.38 -0.72 -18.44
N ASN A 171 -12.35 -0.85 -17.53
CA ASN A 171 -12.57 0.06 -16.39
C ASN A 171 -12.07 -0.47 -15.04
N ALA A 172 -11.46 -1.65 -14.98
CA ALA A 172 -10.93 -2.24 -13.74
C ALA A 172 -9.46 -2.66 -13.92
N TYR A 173 -8.66 -2.59 -12.85
CA TYR A 173 -7.31 -3.15 -12.80
C TYR A 173 -7.39 -4.48 -12.03
N GLU A 174 -7.21 -5.62 -12.72
CA GLU A 174 -7.08 -6.95 -12.09
C GLU A 174 -5.59 -7.32 -11.96
N TRP A 175 -5.16 -7.75 -10.76
CA TRP A 175 -3.73 -7.84 -10.45
C TRP A 175 -3.06 -9.14 -10.89
N MET A 176 -3.63 -10.28 -10.48
CA MET A 176 -3.05 -11.61 -10.70
C MET A 176 -4.17 -12.63 -10.84
N ASP A 177 -4.24 -13.25 -12.01
CA ASP A 177 -5.25 -14.25 -12.34
C ASP A 177 -5.00 -15.57 -11.60
N ASP A 178 -6.06 -16.33 -11.34
CA ASP A 178 -5.98 -17.63 -10.67
C ASP A 178 -5.08 -18.62 -11.44
N SER A 179 -5.01 -18.55 -12.78
CA SER A 179 -4.10 -19.37 -13.59
C SER A 179 -2.64 -19.12 -13.21
N GLN A 180 -2.25 -17.87 -13.00
CA GLN A 180 -0.90 -17.49 -12.59
C GLN A 180 -0.60 -17.96 -11.16
N VAL A 181 -1.56 -17.86 -10.24
CA VAL A 181 -1.44 -18.36 -8.86
C VAL A 181 -1.24 -19.88 -8.85
N GLN A 182 -2.03 -20.64 -9.61
CA GLN A 182 -1.86 -22.09 -9.71
C GLN A 182 -0.55 -22.49 -10.39
N TRP A 183 -0.13 -21.73 -11.40
CA TRP A 183 1.17 -21.94 -12.04
C TRP A 183 2.31 -21.72 -11.05
N TYR A 184 2.32 -20.63 -10.28
CA TYR A 184 3.31 -20.35 -9.25
C TYR A 184 3.37 -21.50 -8.23
N ARG A 185 2.22 -21.95 -7.71
CA ARG A 185 2.14 -23.09 -6.78
C ARG A 185 2.80 -24.35 -7.36
N LYS A 186 2.57 -24.64 -8.64
CA LYS A 186 3.21 -25.78 -9.34
C LYS A 186 4.73 -25.62 -9.44
N GLN A 187 5.22 -24.43 -9.78
CA GLN A 187 6.66 -24.14 -9.86
C GLN A 187 7.33 -24.27 -8.48
N SER A 188 6.76 -23.65 -7.45
CA SER A 188 7.21 -23.74 -6.06
C SER A 188 7.35 -25.19 -5.61
N ALA A 189 6.31 -26.01 -5.83
CA ALA A 189 6.33 -27.42 -5.47
C ALA A 189 7.40 -28.21 -6.25
N ALA A 190 7.63 -27.89 -7.52
CA ALA A 190 8.65 -28.54 -8.34
C ALA A 190 10.07 -28.24 -7.82
N PHE A 191 10.40 -26.99 -7.56
CA PHE A 191 11.72 -26.61 -7.01
C PHE A 191 11.92 -27.14 -5.59
N THR A 192 10.88 -27.14 -4.76
CA THR A 192 10.92 -27.74 -3.42
C THR A 192 11.25 -29.23 -3.48
N ARG A 193 10.63 -30.00 -4.41
CA ARG A 193 10.99 -31.42 -4.62
C ARG A 193 12.42 -31.60 -5.10
N GLN A 194 12.90 -30.75 -6.01
CA GLN A 194 14.29 -30.77 -6.49
C GLN A 194 15.30 -30.43 -5.38
N ASN A 195 14.88 -29.67 -4.37
CA ASN A 195 15.68 -29.31 -3.19
C ASN A 195 15.34 -30.19 -1.97
N SER A 196 15.18 -31.50 -2.19
CA SER A 196 14.98 -32.49 -1.11
C SER A 196 13.81 -32.17 -0.16
N GLY A 197 12.74 -31.58 -0.68
CA GLY A 197 11.54 -31.24 0.08
C GLY A 197 11.62 -29.93 0.87
N THR A 198 12.73 -29.18 0.75
CA THR A 198 12.90 -27.89 1.43
C THR A 198 12.66 -26.72 0.46
N PRO A 199 11.71 -25.81 0.72
CA PRO A 199 11.50 -24.63 -0.12
C PRO A 199 12.76 -23.76 -0.20
N LEU A 200 13.12 -23.33 -1.41
CA LEU A 200 14.27 -22.43 -1.65
C LEU A 200 13.87 -20.98 -1.29
N PRO A 201 14.77 -20.17 -0.70
CA PRO A 201 14.50 -18.75 -0.52
C PRO A 201 14.26 -18.08 -1.87
N SER A 202 13.14 -17.39 -1.99
CA SER A 202 12.68 -16.85 -3.26
C SER A 202 12.22 -15.41 -3.13
N LEU A 203 12.39 -14.63 -4.19
CA LEU A 203 11.85 -13.28 -4.32
C LEU A 203 10.83 -13.25 -5.46
N ALA A 204 9.77 -12.46 -5.34
CA ALA A 204 8.81 -12.25 -6.41
C ALA A 204 8.86 -10.79 -6.90
N PHE A 205 8.72 -10.60 -8.21
CA PHE A 205 8.76 -9.31 -8.88
C PHE A 205 7.60 -9.21 -9.87
N PHE A 206 6.81 -8.14 -9.77
CA PHE A 206 5.75 -7.80 -10.71
C PHE A 206 5.44 -6.31 -10.58
N HIS A 207 4.48 -5.79 -11.35
CA HIS A 207 4.28 -4.34 -11.44
C HIS A 207 3.24 -3.83 -10.44
N ILE A 208 2.00 -4.31 -10.54
CA ILE A 208 0.87 -3.77 -9.77
C ILE A 208 0.78 -4.49 -8.41
N PRO A 209 0.88 -3.77 -7.29
CA PRO A 209 0.76 -4.32 -5.94
C PRO A 209 -0.63 -4.92 -5.64
N PHE A 210 -0.66 -5.91 -4.74
CA PHE A 210 -1.87 -6.49 -4.18
C PHE A 210 -2.23 -5.87 -2.82
N VAL A 211 -3.45 -6.12 -2.34
CA VAL A 211 -4.05 -5.43 -1.17
C VAL A 211 -3.24 -5.54 0.12
N GLU A 212 -2.51 -6.63 0.36
CA GLU A 212 -1.71 -6.83 1.57
C GLU A 212 -0.55 -5.83 1.71
N PHE A 213 -0.16 -5.11 0.65
CA PHE A 213 0.77 -3.98 0.77
C PHE A 213 0.25 -2.88 1.68
N HIS A 214 -1.07 -2.76 1.88
CA HIS A 214 -1.67 -1.86 2.87
C HIS A 214 -1.41 -2.32 4.31
N HIS A 215 -1.38 -3.63 4.56
CA HIS A 215 -1.26 -4.19 5.91
C HIS A 215 0.13 -4.01 6.52
N VAL A 216 1.12 -3.62 5.73
CA VAL A 216 2.44 -3.28 6.23
C VAL A 216 2.62 -1.78 6.38
N ILE A 217 1.74 -0.94 5.84
CA ILE A 217 1.88 0.50 5.99
C ILE A 217 1.84 0.87 7.47
N GLY A 218 2.76 1.76 7.84
CA GLY A 218 2.80 2.35 9.14
C GLY A 218 3.48 1.50 10.21
N LYS A 219 3.44 0.16 10.14
CA LYS A 219 4.06 -0.73 11.15
C LYS A 219 5.42 -0.22 11.61
N SER A 220 5.74 -0.35 12.90
CA SER A 220 7.03 0.09 13.46
C SER A 220 8.26 -0.57 12.82
N THR A 221 8.04 -1.67 12.09
CA THR A 221 9.04 -2.42 11.34
C THR A 221 9.07 -2.06 9.85
N THR A 222 8.18 -1.19 9.38
CA THR A 222 8.12 -0.71 8.01
C THR A 222 9.03 0.49 7.83
N VAL A 223 9.86 0.43 6.79
CA VAL A 223 10.91 1.42 6.54
C VAL A 223 10.78 1.96 5.13
N GLY A 224 10.79 3.28 4.99
CA GLY A 224 10.70 3.99 3.72
C GLY A 224 9.54 4.97 3.71
N VAL A 225 9.20 5.44 2.51
CA VAL A 225 8.24 6.51 2.29
C VAL A 225 6.99 5.94 1.62
N ASN A 226 5.84 6.37 2.11
CA ASN A 226 4.51 6.13 1.54
C ASN A 226 3.82 7.49 1.36
N LEU A 227 3.69 7.98 0.13
CA LEU A 227 2.98 9.23 -0.18
C LEU A 227 1.71 9.00 -1.01
N ASP A 228 1.54 7.83 -1.62
CA ASP A 228 0.29 7.50 -2.29
C ASP A 228 -0.71 6.90 -1.29
N ALA A 229 -1.92 7.46 -1.28
CA ALA A 229 -2.94 7.12 -0.30
C ALA A 229 -3.48 5.68 -0.46
N ILE A 230 -3.37 5.11 -1.67
CA ILE A 230 -3.81 3.77 -2.02
C ILE A 230 -2.66 3.08 -2.78
N PRO A 231 -1.78 2.34 -2.11
CA PRO A 231 -0.73 1.56 -2.76
C PRO A 231 -1.26 0.31 -3.51
N ALA A 232 -2.57 0.10 -3.65
CA ALA A 232 -3.14 -0.91 -4.54
C ALA A 232 -4.63 -0.63 -4.81
N SER A 233 -5.05 -0.51 -6.06
CA SER A 233 -6.42 -0.14 -6.47
C SER A 233 -7.48 -1.16 -6.01
N GLY A 234 -8.15 -0.92 -4.87
CA GLY A 234 -9.00 -1.91 -4.20
C GLY A 234 -10.22 -2.41 -4.96
N SER A 235 -10.44 -3.74 -4.92
CA SER A 235 -11.75 -4.37 -4.63
C SER A 235 -11.76 -5.91 -4.80
N SER A 236 -10.88 -6.51 -5.60
CA SER A 236 -10.72 -7.97 -5.66
C SER A 236 -9.71 -8.48 -4.60
N ARG A 237 -9.57 -9.79 -4.39
CA ARG A 237 -8.42 -10.35 -3.67
C ARG A 237 -7.83 -11.45 -4.53
N SER A 238 -6.55 -11.36 -4.88
CA SER A 238 -5.85 -12.52 -5.43
C SER A 238 -5.43 -13.42 -4.27
N ASN A 239 -5.55 -14.74 -4.44
CA ASN A 239 -5.04 -15.71 -3.47
C ASN A 239 -3.51 -15.84 -3.51
N LEU A 240 -2.79 -14.98 -4.24
CA LEU A 240 -1.35 -15.04 -4.41
C LEU A 240 -0.59 -14.97 -3.08
N PHE A 241 -0.89 -13.97 -2.24
CA PHE A 241 -0.19 -13.80 -0.95
C PHE A 241 -0.37 -15.04 -0.06
N THR A 242 -1.61 -15.50 0.13
CA THR A 242 -1.91 -16.72 0.88
C THR A 242 -1.21 -17.94 0.29
N THR A 243 -1.18 -18.08 -1.04
CA THR A 243 -0.47 -19.17 -1.71
C THR A 243 1.04 -19.10 -1.46
N MET A 244 1.63 -17.89 -1.42
CA MET A 244 3.04 -17.71 -1.08
C MET A 244 3.33 -18.15 0.36
N GLN A 245 2.44 -17.84 1.32
CA GLN A 245 2.56 -18.30 2.70
C GLN A 245 2.48 -19.83 2.81
N GLU A 246 1.59 -20.47 2.05
CA GLU A 246 1.48 -21.93 2.00
C GLU A 246 2.74 -22.59 1.41
N CYS A 247 3.27 -22.01 0.34
CA CYS A 247 4.47 -22.48 -0.37
C CYS A 247 5.77 -22.26 0.42
N LYS A 248 5.82 -21.24 1.28
CA LYS A 248 6.94 -20.90 2.19
C LYS A 248 8.27 -20.62 1.52
N ASP A 249 8.35 -20.51 0.21
CA ASP A 249 9.57 -20.20 -0.53
C ASP A 249 9.84 -18.69 -0.62
N VAL A 250 8.81 -17.90 -0.94
CA VAL A 250 8.91 -16.44 -1.10
C VAL A 250 9.13 -15.79 0.27
N ILE A 251 10.19 -14.97 0.37
CA ILE A 251 10.51 -14.16 1.56
C ILE A 251 10.41 -12.66 1.29
N GLY A 252 10.25 -12.26 0.03
CA GLY A 252 10.14 -10.86 -0.38
C GLY A 252 9.43 -10.70 -1.71
N VAL A 253 8.55 -9.71 -1.80
CA VAL A 253 7.77 -9.32 -2.98
C VAL A 253 8.11 -7.86 -3.29
N PHE A 254 8.47 -7.58 -4.54
CA PHE A 254 8.93 -6.27 -4.99
C PHE A 254 8.14 -5.77 -6.20
N VAL A 255 7.59 -4.55 -6.07
CA VAL A 255 6.62 -3.98 -7.00
C VAL A 255 6.96 -2.54 -7.43
N GLY A 256 6.19 -2.01 -8.39
CA GLY A 256 6.29 -0.65 -8.94
C GLY A 256 4.96 0.08 -8.84
N HIS A 257 4.56 0.76 -9.93
CA HIS A 257 3.23 1.33 -10.21
C HIS A 257 2.90 2.63 -9.44
N GLU A 258 3.00 2.60 -8.11
CA GLU A 258 2.78 3.77 -7.26
C GLU A 258 4.09 4.53 -7.06
N HIS A 259 4.27 5.58 -7.87
CA HIS A 259 5.53 6.31 -8.03
C HIS A 259 6.00 7.04 -6.76
N ASN A 260 5.10 7.24 -5.82
CA ASN A 260 5.29 8.02 -4.61
C ASN A 260 5.50 7.12 -3.37
N ASN A 261 5.72 5.82 -3.60
CA ASN A 261 6.04 4.83 -2.58
C ASN A 261 7.42 4.21 -2.82
N ASN A 262 8.17 3.99 -1.73
CA ASN A 262 9.40 3.20 -1.73
C ASN A 262 9.59 2.42 -0.41
N TYR A 263 8.52 2.23 0.36
CA TYR A 263 8.57 1.54 1.63
C TYR A 263 8.76 0.03 1.48
N ILE A 264 9.23 -0.61 2.54
CA ILE A 264 9.25 -2.05 2.70
C ILE A 264 8.84 -2.40 4.13
N GLY A 265 7.89 -3.31 4.27
CA GLY A 265 7.48 -3.88 5.55
C GLY A 265 7.31 -5.39 5.44
N CYS A 266 7.14 -6.08 6.58
CA CYS A 266 6.93 -7.53 6.59
C CYS A 266 5.54 -7.84 7.13
N LEU A 267 4.80 -8.67 6.39
CA LEU A 267 3.56 -9.27 6.84
C LEU A 267 3.82 -10.76 7.01
N ASP A 268 3.65 -11.25 8.24
CA ASP A 268 4.08 -12.58 8.65
C ASP A 268 5.56 -12.81 8.31
N ASP A 269 5.88 -13.76 7.43
CA ASP A 269 7.24 -14.11 7.01
C ASP A 269 7.61 -13.60 5.61
N ILE A 270 6.78 -12.74 4.99
CA ILE A 270 6.98 -12.19 3.65
C ILE A 270 7.13 -10.67 3.69
N CYS A 271 8.25 -10.17 3.19
CA CYS A 271 8.44 -8.73 3.01
C CYS A 271 7.72 -8.21 1.76
N LEU A 272 7.02 -7.09 1.87
CA LEU A 272 6.32 -6.41 0.78
C LEU A 272 6.99 -5.05 0.57
N GLY A 273 7.65 -4.83 -0.57
CA GLY A 273 8.46 -3.65 -0.84
C GLY A 273 8.21 -2.97 -2.18
N PHE A 274 8.01 -1.66 -2.16
CA PHE A 274 7.98 -0.83 -3.38
C PHE A 274 9.39 -0.52 -3.88
N GLY A 275 9.60 -0.55 -5.19
CA GLY A 275 10.79 0.00 -5.82
C GLY A 275 10.92 1.51 -5.59
N GLN A 276 12.10 2.07 -5.87
CA GLN A 276 12.23 3.53 -6.01
C GLN A 276 11.95 3.86 -7.47
N ALA A 277 10.93 4.67 -7.74
CA ALA A 277 10.62 5.14 -9.08
C ALA A 277 11.88 5.77 -9.72
N THR A 278 12.17 5.36 -10.95
CA THR A 278 13.37 5.79 -11.66
C THR A 278 13.07 6.95 -12.62
N GLY A 279 11.82 7.05 -13.09
CA GLY A 279 11.41 7.98 -14.13
C GLY A 279 11.49 9.46 -13.76
N ARG A 280 11.51 10.29 -14.80
CA ARG A 280 11.36 11.76 -14.73
C ARG A 280 10.09 12.24 -15.45
N GLN A 281 9.46 11.38 -16.23
CA GLN A 281 8.18 11.65 -16.92
C GLN A 281 6.96 11.22 -16.09
N ILE A 282 7.20 10.77 -14.87
CA ILE A 282 6.20 10.30 -13.93
C ILE A 282 5.68 11.43 -13.03
N TYR A 283 4.50 11.24 -12.46
CA TYR A 283 4.07 12.03 -11.30
C TYR A 283 4.89 11.62 -10.07
N GLY A 284 4.85 12.44 -9.02
CA GLY A 284 5.47 12.14 -7.73
C GLY A 284 6.71 12.99 -7.42
N GLU A 285 7.08 12.96 -6.14
CA GLU A 285 8.10 13.85 -5.54
C GLU A 285 9.19 13.04 -4.80
N LEU A 286 9.18 11.71 -4.89
CA LEU A 286 10.17 10.85 -4.23
C LEU A 286 11.59 11.02 -4.75
N GLY A 287 11.78 11.59 -5.95
CA GLY A 287 13.07 11.62 -6.63
C GLY A 287 13.33 10.38 -7.48
N SER A 288 14.41 10.40 -8.25
CA SER A 288 14.82 9.26 -9.09
C SER A 288 15.93 8.43 -8.45
N GLY A 289 15.78 7.12 -8.57
CA GLY A 289 16.75 6.17 -8.04
C GLY A 289 16.45 4.72 -8.40
N ALA A 290 16.85 3.81 -7.53
CA ALA A 290 16.58 2.38 -7.64
C ALA A 290 16.48 1.73 -6.27
N ARG A 291 15.83 0.56 -6.21
CA ARG A 291 15.96 -0.34 -5.06
C ARG A 291 17.06 -1.35 -5.32
N VAL A 292 17.86 -1.63 -4.31
CA VAL A 292 18.88 -2.69 -4.34
C VAL A 292 18.51 -3.78 -3.36
N ILE A 293 18.73 -5.03 -3.74
CA ILE A 293 18.43 -6.22 -2.94
C ILE A 293 19.65 -7.15 -3.00
N GLU A 294 20.12 -7.67 -1.87
CA GLU A 294 21.25 -8.59 -1.79
C GLU A 294 20.86 -9.87 -1.05
N LEU A 295 20.85 -10.99 -1.78
CA LEU A 295 20.62 -12.34 -1.23
C LEU A 295 21.93 -12.95 -0.72
N TYR A 296 21.79 -13.85 0.26
CA TYR A 296 22.91 -14.57 0.87
C TYR A 296 22.73 -16.07 0.72
N GLU A 297 23.69 -16.74 0.06
CA GLU A 297 23.61 -18.17 -0.20
C GLU A 297 23.55 -18.98 1.11
N GLY A 298 22.67 -19.98 1.15
CA GLY A 298 22.50 -20.84 2.32
C GLY A 298 21.75 -20.18 3.49
N GLN A 299 21.19 -18.98 3.29
CA GLN A 299 20.43 -18.26 4.29
C GLN A 299 19.06 -17.85 3.72
N ARG A 300 17.99 -17.98 4.50
CA ARG A 300 16.70 -17.30 4.24
C ARG A 300 16.82 -15.83 4.66
N LYS A 301 17.64 -15.09 3.93
CA LYS A 301 18.02 -13.71 4.24
C LYS A 301 18.17 -12.89 2.96
N PHE A 302 17.69 -11.66 3.02
CA PHE A 302 18.11 -10.61 2.09
C PHE A 302 18.33 -9.29 2.84
N ASP A 303 19.21 -8.45 2.28
CA ASP A 303 19.29 -7.04 2.62
C ASP A 303 18.66 -6.21 1.51
N SER A 304 18.05 -5.07 1.81
CA SER A 304 17.54 -4.14 0.80
C SER A 304 17.71 -2.68 1.23
N TRP A 305 17.92 -1.79 0.26
CA TRP A 305 17.99 -0.35 0.47
C TRP A 305 17.56 0.43 -0.77
N ILE A 306 17.26 1.70 -0.57
CA ILE A 306 17.02 2.67 -1.64
C ILE A 306 18.31 3.42 -1.96
N LEU A 307 18.60 3.52 -3.25
CA LEU A 307 19.60 4.41 -3.80
C LEU A 307 18.90 5.54 -4.54
N LYS A 308 18.81 6.71 -3.91
CA LYS A 308 18.25 7.93 -4.52
C LYS A 308 19.40 8.79 -5.06
N LEU A 309 19.37 9.11 -6.35
CA LEU A 309 20.42 9.93 -6.99
C LEU A 309 19.97 11.35 -7.30
N TYR A 310 18.67 11.57 -7.49
CA TYR A 310 18.12 12.89 -7.82
C TYR A 310 16.84 13.15 -7.02
N ASP A 311 16.67 14.39 -6.59
CA ASP A 311 15.37 14.98 -6.30
C ASP A 311 14.76 15.48 -7.63
N ASN A 312 13.52 15.10 -7.91
CA ASN A 312 12.82 15.49 -9.13
C ASN A 312 11.33 15.70 -8.91
N SER A 313 10.73 16.44 -9.83
CA SER A 313 9.29 16.64 -9.95
C SER A 313 8.99 16.99 -11.40
N ARG A 314 8.07 16.26 -12.02
CA ARG A 314 7.63 16.55 -13.40
C ARG A 314 6.89 17.87 -13.46
N GLU A 315 6.04 18.14 -12.48
CA GLU A 315 5.18 19.34 -12.43
C GLU A 315 6.01 20.61 -12.23
N LYS A 316 7.03 20.54 -11.36
CA LYS A 316 7.93 21.68 -11.09
C LYS A 316 9.14 21.74 -12.03
N ASP A 317 9.24 20.80 -12.97
CA ASP A 317 10.40 20.53 -13.83
C ASP A 317 11.76 20.55 -13.09
N THR A 318 11.80 19.94 -11.92
CA THR A 318 13.03 19.90 -11.11
C THR A 318 13.84 18.65 -11.39
N TRP A 319 15.17 18.80 -11.40
CA TRP A 319 16.14 17.71 -11.51
C TRP A 319 17.43 18.12 -10.81
N LYS A 320 17.55 17.79 -9.53
CA LYS A 320 18.68 18.18 -8.67
C LYS A 320 19.35 16.94 -8.11
N PRO A 321 20.69 16.83 -8.13
CA PRO A 321 21.37 15.73 -7.45
C PRO A 321 20.95 15.65 -5.98
N ALA A 322 20.67 14.45 -5.50
CA ALA A 322 20.30 14.24 -4.11
C ALA A 322 21.47 14.58 -3.17
N ASN A 323 21.17 15.21 -2.03
CA ASN A 323 22.18 15.67 -1.07
C ASN A 323 22.96 14.55 -0.34
N SER A 324 22.62 13.28 -0.58
CA SER A 324 23.36 12.14 -0.03
C SER A 324 23.30 10.96 -0.98
N ASN A 325 24.45 10.32 -1.14
CA ASN A 325 24.65 9.09 -1.90
C ASN A 325 24.59 7.85 -1.00
N GLU A 326 24.13 7.94 0.26
CA GLU A 326 24.10 6.81 1.18
C GLU A 326 22.99 5.79 0.88
N ARG A 327 23.09 4.61 1.49
CA ARG A 327 22.03 3.60 1.45
C ARG A 327 20.87 4.09 2.32
N LYS A 328 19.78 4.53 1.70
CA LYS A 328 18.57 4.96 2.41
C LYS A 328 17.70 3.76 2.74
N PHE A 329 16.98 3.83 3.85
CA PHE A 329 15.97 2.83 4.23
C PHE A 329 16.52 1.39 4.21
N PHE A 330 17.74 1.21 4.73
CA PHE A 330 18.37 -0.11 4.76
C PHE A 330 17.63 -1.04 5.71
N VAL A 331 17.30 -2.24 5.23
CA VAL A 331 16.70 -3.33 6.00
C VAL A 331 17.43 -4.64 5.72
N SER A 332 17.34 -5.56 6.68
CA SER A 332 17.90 -6.91 6.64
C SER A 332 16.85 -7.89 7.19
N TYR A 333 16.26 -8.73 6.33
CA TYR A 333 15.29 -9.75 6.73
C TYR A 333 16.00 -10.99 7.31
N PRO A 334 15.47 -11.62 8.37
CA PRO A 334 14.27 -11.23 9.11
C PRO A 334 14.53 -10.18 10.20
N ARG A 335 15.81 -9.87 10.49
CA ARG A 335 16.22 -9.08 11.68
C ARG A 335 15.52 -7.73 11.82
N SER A 336 15.34 -7.00 10.72
CA SER A 336 14.73 -5.65 10.74
C SER A 336 13.23 -5.69 10.97
N PHE A 337 12.63 -6.87 10.79
CA PHE A 337 11.19 -7.10 10.89
C PHE A 337 10.81 -8.02 12.04
N ALA A 338 11.79 -8.50 12.81
CA ALA A 338 11.53 -9.27 14.02
C ALA A 338 10.78 -8.37 15.01
N GLU A 339 9.52 -8.69 15.27
CA GLU A 339 8.77 -8.08 16.35
C GLU A 339 9.54 -8.32 17.65
N LYS A 340 9.93 -7.23 18.34
CA LYS A 340 10.37 -7.34 19.73
C LYS A 340 9.19 -7.95 20.49
N LYS A 341 9.43 -9.03 21.26
CA LYS A 341 8.41 -9.70 22.09
C LYS A 341 7.40 -8.66 22.61
N PRO A 342 6.10 -8.82 22.36
CA PRO A 342 5.14 -7.83 22.77
C PRO A 342 5.21 -7.71 24.28
N ASN A 343 5.61 -6.53 24.78
CA ASN A 343 4.95 -6.09 25.99
C ASN A 343 3.50 -5.91 25.57
N ALA A 344 2.59 -6.59 26.27
CA ALA A 344 1.21 -6.83 25.85
C ALA A 344 0.35 -5.57 25.67
N SER A 345 0.94 -4.37 25.71
CA SER A 345 0.25 -3.10 25.51
C SER A 345 1.23 -2.02 25.03
N LYS A 346 1.67 -2.15 23.77
CA LYS A 346 2.53 -1.16 23.11
C LYS A 346 1.74 -0.35 22.07
N ILE A 347 1.63 0.95 22.29
CA ILE A 347 1.25 1.93 21.27
C ILE A 347 2.53 2.40 20.58
N THR A 348 2.52 2.48 19.25
CA THR A 348 3.63 3.10 18.50
C THR A 348 3.08 4.19 17.61
N MET A 349 3.74 5.33 17.55
CA MET A 349 3.33 6.43 16.67
C MET A 349 4.55 7.07 16.03
N THR A 350 4.40 7.59 14.82
CA THR A 350 5.43 8.37 14.14
C THR A 350 4.91 9.76 13.91
N ALA A 351 5.62 10.74 14.45
CA ALA A 351 5.37 12.16 14.21
C ALA A 351 6.35 12.68 13.17
N ASP A 352 5.85 13.46 12.22
CA ASP A 352 6.70 14.17 11.26
C ASP A 352 7.48 15.30 11.98
N ALA A 353 8.43 15.91 11.25
CA ALA A 353 9.28 16.99 11.74
C ALA A 353 8.51 18.08 12.51
N ASP A 354 8.69 18.07 13.83
CA ASP A 354 8.17 19.08 14.75
C ASP A 354 9.04 19.17 16.01
N THR A 355 8.91 20.28 16.72
CA THR A 355 9.64 20.53 17.96
C THR A 355 8.82 20.23 19.21
N ARG A 356 7.52 19.98 19.09
CA ARG A 356 6.65 19.70 20.24
C ARG A 356 5.60 18.64 19.91
N LEU A 357 5.37 17.72 20.84
CA LEU A 357 4.31 16.73 20.75
C LEU A 357 3.56 16.66 22.08
N GLY A 358 2.22 16.64 22.01
CA GLY A 358 1.36 16.52 23.18
C GLY A 358 0.47 15.29 23.08
N ILE A 359 0.44 14.48 24.13
CA ILE A 359 -0.48 13.34 24.24
C ILE A 359 -1.21 13.37 25.58
N ARG A 360 -2.37 12.73 25.64
CA ARG A 360 -3.06 12.41 26.88
C ARG A 360 -3.38 10.92 26.91
N LEU A 361 -3.08 10.29 28.04
CA LEU A 361 -3.31 8.87 28.29
C LEU A 361 -4.22 8.69 29.49
N SER A 362 -5.23 7.83 29.38
CA SER A 362 -6.02 7.35 30.53
C SER A 362 -5.92 5.84 30.65
N GLY A 363 -6.14 5.33 31.86
CA GLY A 363 -6.03 3.92 32.16
C GLY A 363 -5.70 3.67 33.62
N SER A 364 -5.15 2.49 33.90
CA SER A 364 -4.67 2.13 35.23
C SER A 364 -3.24 1.61 35.19
N GLY A 365 -2.58 1.63 36.35
CA GLY A 365 -1.21 1.16 36.50
C GLY A 365 -0.18 2.18 36.00
N THR A 366 0.93 1.68 35.48
CA THR A 366 2.06 2.51 35.02
C THR A 366 2.21 2.41 33.51
N ALA A 367 2.46 3.55 32.86
CA ALA A 367 2.91 3.61 31.48
C ALA A 367 4.32 4.19 31.39
N THR A 368 5.09 3.72 30.42
CA THR A 368 6.40 4.27 30.07
C THR A 368 6.38 4.77 28.64
N ILE A 369 6.91 5.97 28.41
CA ILE A 369 6.99 6.60 27.11
C ILE A 369 8.46 6.73 26.72
N ASP A 370 8.78 6.22 25.54
CA ASP A 370 10.05 6.41 24.85
C ASP A 370 9.79 7.37 23.69
N TRP A 371 10.35 8.57 23.76
CA TRP A 371 10.13 9.64 22.78
C TRP A 371 10.94 9.46 21.50
N GLY A 372 11.82 8.46 21.42
CA GLY A 372 12.55 8.13 20.20
C GLY A 372 13.68 9.10 19.83
N ASP A 373 14.02 10.04 20.71
CA ASP A 373 15.13 11.01 20.56
C ASP A 373 16.36 10.65 21.41
N GLY A 374 16.33 9.50 22.09
CA GLY A 374 17.39 9.05 22.99
C GLY A 374 17.34 9.65 24.39
N SER A 375 16.33 10.49 24.69
CA SER A 375 16.07 10.96 26.05
C SER A 375 15.67 9.81 27.00
N ALA A 376 15.73 10.08 28.30
CA ALA A 376 15.29 9.11 29.30
C ALA A 376 13.79 8.84 29.16
N LYS A 377 13.40 7.57 29.25
CA LYS A 377 11.99 7.19 29.19
C LYS A 377 11.20 7.85 30.31
N GLN A 378 10.05 8.41 29.95
CA GLN A 378 9.14 9.04 30.90
C GLN A 378 8.22 7.99 31.51
N VAL A 379 8.11 7.97 32.84
CA VAL A 379 7.23 7.04 33.57
C VAL A 379 6.04 7.80 34.11
N LEU A 380 4.84 7.24 33.94
CA LEU A 380 3.56 7.86 34.28
C LEU A 380 2.71 6.89 35.07
N THR A 381 2.04 7.37 36.11
CA THR A 381 0.95 6.63 36.76
C THR A 381 -0.36 7.04 36.09
N LEU A 382 -1.05 6.08 35.48
CA LEU A 382 -2.31 6.33 34.79
C LEU A 382 -3.46 6.38 35.80
N ALA A 383 -4.42 7.26 35.52
CA ALA A 383 -5.69 7.31 36.22
C ALA A 383 -6.83 7.38 35.19
N ASP A 384 -7.93 6.70 35.48
CA ASP A 384 -9.11 6.73 34.62
C ASP A 384 -9.79 8.12 34.65
N GLY A 385 -10.55 8.43 33.60
CA GLY A 385 -11.39 9.62 33.52
C GLY A 385 -10.73 10.83 32.85
N ALA A 386 -9.88 11.57 33.58
CA ALA A 386 -9.33 12.85 33.11
C ALA A 386 -8.11 12.70 32.18
N GLY A 387 -7.40 11.57 32.29
CA GLY A 387 -6.14 11.29 31.61
C GLY A 387 -4.98 12.17 32.06
N VAL A 388 -3.78 11.65 31.94
CA VAL A 388 -2.53 12.39 32.18
C VAL A 388 -2.13 13.03 30.86
N LYS A 389 -2.07 14.37 30.80
CA LYS A 389 -1.53 15.09 29.65
C LYS A 389 -0.01 15.23 29.80
N ILE A 390 0.71 14.96 28.72
CA ILE A 390 2.16 15.01 28.64
C ILE A 390 2.56 15.75 27.37
N ASP A 391 3.48 16.68 27.51
CA ASP A 391 4.13 17.39 26.40
C ASP A 391 5.61 17.00 26.38
N HIS A 392 6.16 16.80 25.18
CA HIS A 392 7.60 16.63 24.96
C HIS A 392 8.10 17.64 23.93
N THR A 393 9.32 18.11 24.11
CA THR A 393 9.96 19.07 23.22
C THR A 393 11.22 18.45 22.64
N TYR A 394 11.31 18.41 21.31
CA TYR A 394 12.47 17.92 20.58
C TYR A 394 13.47 19.06 20.30
N PRO A 395 14.78 18.76 20.28
CA PRO A 395 15.82 19.77 20.05
C PRO A 395 15.82 20.30 18.61
N ASP A 396 15.32 19.52 17.65
CA ASP A 396 15.22 19.86 16.24
C ASP A 396 13.89 19.36 15.66
N ALA A 397 13.50 19.95 14.52
CA ALA A 397 12.33 19.48 13.77
C ALA A 397 12.75 18.27 12.93
N SER A 398 12.71 17.09 13.54
CA SER A 398 12.94 15.82 12.86
C SER A 398 11.81 14.83 13.13
N ALA A 399 11.68 13.80 12.31
CA ALA A 399 10.65 12.79 12.49
C ALA A 399 11.05 11.85 13.63
N HIS A 400 10.10 11.53 14.51
CA HIS A 400 10.34 10.71 15.70
C HIS A 400 9.35 9.56 15.79
N THR A 401 9.84 8.41 16.24
CA THR A 401 8.99 7.25 16.57
C THR A 401 8.86 7.16 18.08
N ILE A 402 7.64 7.40 18.57
CA ILE A 402 7.29 7.35 19.98
C ILE A 402 6.72 5.96 20.28
N ALA A 403 7.18 5.36 21.37
CA ALA A 403 6.67 4.09 21.87
C ALA A 403 6.14 4.26 23.30
N ILE A 404 4.86 3.95 23.49
CA ILE A 404 4.20 3.97 24.80
C ILE A 404 3.92 2.52 25.19
N ASN A 405 4.30 2.15 26.41
CA ASN A 405 4.08 0.82 26.95
C ASN A 405 3.35 0.93 28.28
N GLY A 406 2.16 0.32 28.41
CA GLY A 406 1.40 0.29 29.66
C GLY A 406 0.21 -0.66 29.57
N GLU A 407 0.09 -1.59 30.51
CA GLU A 407 -0.77 -2.79 30.42
C GLU A 407 -2.28 -2.52 30.29
N HIS A 408 -2.75 -1.35 30.73
CA HIS A 408 -4.18 -1.03 30.79
C HIS A 408 -4.48 0.42 30.35
N ILE A 409 -4.08 0.79 29.13
CA ILE A 409 -4.45 2.08 28.53
C ILE A 409 -5.88 1.98 27.96
N THR A 410 -6.79 2.82 28.46
CA THR A 410 -8.22 2.84 28.11
C THR A 410 -8.60 4.05 27.25
N ALA A 411 -7.77 5.09 27.20
CA ALA A 411 -7.94 6.23 26.30
C ALA A 411 -6.59 6.77 25.82
N LEU A 412 -6.54 7.12 24.53
CA LEU A 412 -5.43 7.86 23.90
C LEU A 412 -6.00 9.10 23.22
N ASP A 413 -5.42 10.25 23.52
CA ASP A 413 -5.60 11.50 22.80
C ASP A 413 -4.23 11.95 22.31
N CYS A 414 -4.04 11.90 21.00
CA CYS A 414 -2.85 12.33 20.27
C CYS A 414 -3.25 13.27 19.13
N ARG A 415 -4.25 14.11 19.38
CA ARG A 415 -4.72 15.12 18.44
C ARG A 415 -3.60 16.11 18.10
N ASP A 416 -3.59 16.60 16.86
CA ASP A 416 -2.70 17.68 16.40
C ASP A 416 -1.23 17.43 16.77
N SER A 417 -0.78 16.20 16.54
CA SER A 417 0.58 15.73 16.86
C SER A 417 1.40 15.46 15.59
N LYS A 418 0.89 15.92 14.43
CA LYS A 418 1.48 15.71 13.09
C LYS A 418 1.84 14.25 12.83
N LEU A 419 1.01 13.34 13.33
CA LEU A 419 1.25 11.91 13.18
C LEU A 419 1.06 11.50 11.71
N SER A 420 2.07 10.86 11.15
CA SER A 420 1.99 10.10 9.90
C SER A 420 1.73 8.62 10.15
N TYR A 421 1.90 8.14 11.39
CA TYR A 421 1.56 6.78 11.80
C TYR A 421 1.01 6.68 13.22
N LEU A 422 0.06 5.75 13.42
CA LEU A 422 -0.43 5.32 14.72
C LEU A 422 -0.74 3.81 14.73
N ASP A 423 -0.16 3.10 15.68
CA ASP A 423 -0.42 1.71 16.05
C ASP A 423 -1.05 1.65 17.43
N VAL A 424 -2.29 1.16 17.49
CA VAL A 424 -2.99 0.86 18.74
C VAL A 424 -3.43 -0.61 18.80
N SER A 425 -2.89 -1.46 17.92
CA SER A 425 -3.37 -2.84 17.71
C SER A 425 -3.24 -3.73 18.95
N ASN A 426 -2.32 -3.42 19.86
CA ASN A 426 -2.14 -4.15 21.12
C ASN A 426 -2.95 -3.57 22.29
N ASN A 427 -3.65 -2.46 22.09
CA ASN A 427 -4.42 -1.78 23.12
C ASN A 427 -5.90 -2.20 23.05
N THR A 428 -6.15 -3.49 23.28
CA THR A 428 -7.48 -4.09 23.17
C THR A 428 -8.50 -3.51 24.17
N ALA A 429 -8.02 -2.92 25.27
CA ALA A 429 -8.83 -2.22 26.27
C ALA A 429 -9.19 -0.77 25.89
N LEU A 430 -8.73 -0.25 24.75
CA LEU A 430 -8.97 1.12 24.34
C LEU A 430 -10.47 1.38 24.09
N THR A 431 -11.04 2.33 24.83
CA THR A 431 -12.45 2.72 24.74
C THR A 431 -12.65 4.09 24.08
N PHE A 432 -11.61 4.93 24.09
CA PHE A 432 -11.60 6.25 23.49
C PHE A 432 -10.29 6.44 22.69
N LEU A 433 -10.41 6.89 21.45
CA LEU A 433 -9.28 7.30 20.63
C LEU A 433 -9.57 8.65 19.98
N ASP A 434 -8.76 9.65 20.30
CA ASP A 434 -8.66 10.89 19.54
C ASP A 434 -7.30 10.93 18.83
N CYS A 435 -7.32 10.75 17.51
CA CYS A 435 -6.19 10.94 16.62
C CYS A 435 -6.49 12.00 15.56
N SER A 436 -7.40 12.94 15.87
CA SER A 436 -7.84 13.98 14.95
C SER A 436 -6.75 15.02 14.62
N GLU A 437 -6.93 15.73 13.50
CA GLU A 437 -6.03 16.79 13.01
C GLU A 437 -4.57 16.31 12.86
N ASN A 438 -4.38 15.12 12.28
CA ASN A 438 -3.06 14.55 11.99
C ASN A 438 -2.87 14.38 10.47
N ARG A 439 -1.92 13.54 10.05
CA ARG A 439 -1.61 13.23 8.64
C ARG A 439 -1.75 11.75 8.35
N LEU A 440 -2.60 11.05 9.11
CA LEU A 440 -2.81 9.62 8.95
C LEU A 440 -3.47 9.36 7.60
N THR A 441 -2.85 8.51 6.79
CA THR A 441 -3.46 7.97 5.56
C THR A 441 -4.12 6.61 5.81
N TYR A 442 -3.79 5.97 6.94
CA TYR A 442 -4.30 4.67 7.36
C TYR A 442 -4.48 4.61 8.89
N LEU A 443 -5.49 3.88 9.34
CA LEU A 443 -5.77 3.62 10.75
C LEU A 443 -6.39 2.22 10.91
N ASP A 444 -5.65 1.28 11.50
CA ASP A 444 -6.16 -0.05 11.85
C ASP A 444 -6.75 -0.04 13.26
N LEU A 445 -8.01 -0.44 13.37
CA LEU A 445 -8.75 -0.55 14.63
C LEU A 445 -9.33 -1.95 14.85
N SER A 446 -8.89 -2.94 14.07
CA SER A 446 -9.46 -4.29 14.03
C SER A 446 -9.37 -5.02 15.38
N ASN A 447 -8.35 -4.74 16.19
CA ASN A 447 -8.15 -5.31 17.52
C ASN A 447 -8.78 -4.48 18.65
N ASN A 448 -9.18 -3.24 18.40
CA ASN A 448 -9.73 -2.33 19.42
C ASN A 448 -11.24 -2.53 19.59
N THR A 449 -11.65 -3.77 19.87
CA THR A 449 -13.07 -4.17 19.94
C THR A 449 -13.85 -3.50 21.08
N ALA A 450 -13.15 -2.96 22.08
CA ALA A 450 -13.71 -2.20 23.19
C ALA A 450 -14.02 -0.72 22.86
N LEU A 451 -13.65 -0.23 21.67
CA LEU A 451 -13.72 1.19 21.30
C LEU A 451 -15.18 1.68 21.26
N LYS A 452 -15.44 2.80 21.95
CA LYS A 452 -16.76 3.44 22.07
C LYS A 452 -16.82 4.81 21.41
N ILE A 453 -15.70 5.52 21.39
CA ILE A 453 -15.58 6.87 20.81
C ILE A 453 -14.34 6.90 19.93
N LEU A 454 -14.50 7.32 18.68
CA LEU A 454 -13.41 7.51 17.72
C LEU A 454 -13.49 8.89 17.10
N TRP A 455 -12.45 9.70 17.32
CA TRP A 455 -12.22 10.95 16.62
C TRP A 455 -10.98 10.81 15.73
N CYS A 456 -11.21 10.68 14.43
CA CYS A 456 -10.16 10.57 13.41
C CYS A 456 -10.32 11.63 12.30
N ASN A 457 -11.10 12.68 12.56
CA ASN A 457 -11.33 13.78 11.64
C ASN A 457 -10.06 14.59 11.34
N GLY A 458 -10.03 15.30 10.21
CA GLY A 458 -8.89 16.15 9.85
C GLY A 458 -7.63 15.35 9.57
N ASN A 459 -7.76 14.20 8.91
CA ASN A 459 -6.67 13.34 8.47
C ASN A 459 -6.71 13.20 6.93
N GLN A 460 -5.99 12.22 6.38
CA GLN A 460 -5.94 11.91 4.95
C GLN A 460 -6.47 10.49 4.67
N LEU A 461 -7.38 10.00 5.51
CA LEU A 461 -7.95 8.66 5.40
C LEU A 461 -8.85 8.58 4.16
N ASN A 462 -8.56 7.65 3.25
CA ASN A 462 -9.47 7.33 2.13
C ASN A 462 -10.33 6.09 2.39
N TYR A 463 -9.95 5.31 3.41
CA TYR A 463 -10.64 4.12 3.86
C TYR A 463 -10.65 4.06 5.40
N LEU A 464 -11.75 3.59 5.97
CA LEU A 464 -11.92 3.38 7.40
C LEU A 464 -12.80 2.16 7.65
N ASP A 465 -12.21 1.09 8.19
CA ASP A 465 -12.95 -0.09 8.64
C ASP A 465 -13.25 0.01 10.14
N VAL A 466 -14.54 0.10 10.48
CA VAL A 466 -15.04 0.10 11.86
C VAL A 466 -15.88 -1.15 12.17
N SER A 467 -15.85 -2.16 11.31
CA SER A 467 -16.69 -3.36 11.40
C SER A 467 -16.44 -4.20 12.66
N LYS A 468 -15.24 -4.09 13.25
CA LYS A 468 -14.86 -4.78 14.50
C LYS A 468 -15.19 -3.99 15.76
N ASN A 469 -15.51 -2.70 15.64
CA ASN A 469 -15.77 -1.80 16.77
C ASN A 469 -17.28 -1.74 17.06
N ALA A 470 -17.91 -2.88 17.35
CA ALA A 470 -19.35 -2.99 17.55
C ALA A 470 -19.89 -2.18 18.75
N LEU A 471 -19.01 -1.74 19.64
CA LEU A 471 -19.35 -0.89 20.79
C LEU A 471 -19.31 0.62 20.47
N LEU A 472 -18.93 1.00 19.25
CA LEU A 472 -18.81 2.40 18.85
C LEU A 472 -20.17 3.11 18.96
N SER A 473 -20.18 4.18 19.75
CA SER A 473 -21.33 5.03 20.05
C SER A 473 -21.21 6.43 19.45
N GLU A 474 -19.97 6.87 19.18
CA GLU A 474 -19.65 8.16 18.55
C GLU A 474 -18.53 7.98 17.53
N LEU A 475 -18.75 8.47 16.31
CA LEU A 475 -17.76 8.46 15.23
C LEU A 475 -17.65 9.84 14.61
N TYR A 476 -16.45 10.42 14.66
CA TYR A 476 -16.10 11.67 13.99
C TYR A 476 -14.97 11.39 13.00
N CYS A 477 -15.32 11.29 11.72
CA CYS A 477 -14.40 11.01 10.61
C CYS A 477 -14.46 12.07 9.49
N TYR A 478 -15.00 13.25 9.81
CA TYR A 478 -15.09 14.38 8.87
C TYR A 478 -13.72 14.92 8.43
N ARG A 479 -13.68 15.71 7.35
CA ARG A 479 -12.42 16.27 6.79
C ARG A 479 -11.38 15.17 6.52
N ASN A 480 -11.79 14.18 5.73
CA ASN A 480 -10.96 13.08 5.24
C ASN A 480 -11.21 12.92 3.73
N LEU A 481 -10.77 11.81 3.14
CA LEU A 481 -10.92 11.48 1.72
C LEU A 481 -11.79 10.23 1.50
N LEU A 482 -12.67 9.90 2.45
CA LEU A 482 -13.47 8.67 2.42
C LEU A 482 -14.43 8.68 1.23
N THR A 483 -14.35 7.65 0.39
CA THR A 483 -15.29 7.42 -0.72
C THR A 483 -16.44 6.49 -0.34
N ASN A 484 -16.25 5.68 0.69
CA ASN A 484 -17.25 4.80 1.29
C ASN A 484 -17.08 4.77 2.82
N LEU A 485 -18.18 4.55 3.53
CA LEU A 485 -18.22 4.38 4.98
C LEU A 485 -19.31 3.36 5.34
N ASP A 486 -18.91 2.15 5.72
CA ASP A 486 -19.82 1.12 6.23
C ASP A 486 -19.90 1.20 7.76
N VAL A 487 -21.07 1.56 8.27
CA VAL A 487 -21.38 1.63 9.71
C VAL A 487 -22.42 0.60 10.15
N THR A 488 -22.72 -0.39 9.30
CA THR A 488 -23.79 -1.37 9.54
C THR A 488 -23.56 -2.27 10.75
N LYS A 489 -22.30 -2.43 11.17
CA LYS A 489 -21.92 -3.19 12.38
C LYS A 489 -21.94 -2.36 13.66
N ASN A 490 -21.97 -1.03 13.55
CA ASN A 490 -21.91 -0.12 14.68
C ASN A 490 -23.33 0.26 15.15
N THR A 491 -24.11 -0.76 15.54
CA THR A 491 -25.53 -0.62 15.91
C THR A 491 -25.78 0.23 17.16
N ARG A 492 -24.72 0.57 17.90
CA ARG A 492 -24.74 1.45 19.07
C ARG A 492 -24.48 2.92 18.75
N LEU A 493 -24.22 3.28 17.50
CA LEU A 493 -23.97 4.68 17.11
C LEU A 493 -25.16 5.57 17.48
N THR A 494 -24.86 6.61 18.26
CA THR A 494 -25.78 7.69 18.61
C THR A 494 -25.38 9.01 17.93
N TRP A 495 -24.11 9.14 17.56
CA TRP A 495 -23.56 10.29 16.86
C TRP A 495 -22.67 9.85 15.70
N LEU A 496 -22.97 10.35 14.51
CA LEU A 496 -22.13 10.17 13.32
C LEU A 496 -21.85 11.53 12.69
N ASN A 497 -20.56 11.85 12.57
CA ASN A 497 -20.10 13.03 11.87
C ASN A 497 -19.07 12.62 10.79
N CYS A 498 -19.48 12.72 9.53
CA CYS A 498 -18.70 12.34 8.34
C CYS A 498 -18.67 13.44 7.27
N TYR A 499 -18.89 14.72 7.64
CA TYR A 499 -18.90 15.83 6.68
C TYR A 499 -17.54 16.05 5.99
N GLN A 500 -17.51 16.74 4.86
CA GLN A 500 -16.26 17.00 4.10
C GLN A 500 -15.50 15.69 3.80
N ASN A 501 -16.18 14.80 3.09
CA ASN A 501 -15.64 13.57 2.52
C ASN A 501 -16.12 13.43 1.07
N LEU A 502 -15.96 12.25 0.46
CA LEU A 502 -16.33 11.98 -0.93
C LEU A 502 -17.43 10.92 -1.06
N LEU A 503 -18.24 10.74 -0.01
CA LEU A 503 -19.26 9.69 0.07
C LEU A 503 -20.36 9.91 -0.98
N THR A 504 -20.69 8.86 -1.75
CA THR A 504 -21.78 8.89 -2.75
C THR A 504 -23.07 8.24 -2.24
N SER A 505 -22.95 7.37 -1.23
CA SER A 505 -24.04 6.75 -0.49
C SER A 505 -23.67 6.62 0.98
N LEU A 506 -24.68 6.44 1.84
CA LEU A 506 -24.51 6.17 3.26
C LEU A 506 -25.68 5.30 3.75
N ASP A 507 -25.40 4.06 4.12
CA ASP A 507 -26.40 3.15 4.69
C ASP A 507 -26.44 3.28 6.21
N LEU A 508 -27.59 3.70 6.73
CA LEU A 508 -27.84 3.91 8.16
C LEU A 508 -28.89 2.94 8.72
N GLY A 509 -29.29 1.92 7.95
CA GLY A 509 -30.42 1.04 8.27
C GLY A 509 -30.27 0.27 9.58
N MET A 510 -29.02 0.03 10.00
CA MET A 510 -28.71 -0.70 11.25
C MET A 510 -28.48 0.23 12.46
N ASN A 511 -28.35 1.54 12.25
CA ASN A 511 -27.99 2.51 13.29
C ASN A 511 -29.26 3.11 13.94
N THR A 512 -30.14 2.26 14.45
CA THR A 512 -31.48 2.66 14.97
C THR A 512 -31.43 3.62 16.17
N LEU A 513 -30.30 3.67 16.89
CA LEU A 513 -30.06 4.56 18.03
C LEU A 513 -29.49 5.94 17.64
N LEU A 514 -29.28 6.21 16.36
CA LEU A 514 -28.66 7.44 15.87
C LEU A 514 -29.52 8.66 16.23
N ARG A 515 -28.94 9.62 16.95
CA ARG A 515 -29.60 10.87 17.40
C ARG A 515 -29.16 12.08 16.59
N ARG A 516 -27.90 12.08 16.15
CA ARG A 516 -27.31 13.14 15.32
C ARG A 516 -26.52 12.58 14.14
N LEU A 517 -26.77 13.17 12.98
CA LEU A 517 -26.09 12.87 11.72
C LEU A 517 -25.59 14.17 11.06
N ASP A 518 -24.28 14.35 10.98
CA ASP A 518 -23.66 15.43 10.20
C ASP A 518 -22.94 14.81 8.99
N CYS A 519 -23.51 14.95 7.80
CA CYS A 519 -23.02 14.36 6.54
C CYS A 519 -22.92 15.39 5.39
N TYR A 520 -22.83 16.67 5.72
CA TYR A 520 -22.75 17.75 4.73
C TYR A 520 -21.42 17.74 3.95
N GLU A 521 -21.36 18.48 2.84
CA GLU A 521 -20.16 18.55 1.97
C GLU A 521 -19.66 17.14 1.57
N ASN A 522 -20.57 16.35 1.02
CA ASN A 522 -20.33 15.02 0.45
C ASN A 522 -20.92 14.98 -0.98
N ARG A 523 -21.12 13.79 -1.54
CA ARG A 523 -21.68 13.57 -2.88
C ARG A 523 -22.93 12.70 -2.84
N LEU A 524 -23.67 12.71 -1.72
CA LEU A 524 -24.86 11.89 -1.53
C LEU A 524 -25.96 12.29 -2.50
N LYS A 525 -26.51 11.31 -3.22
CA LYS A 525 -27.67 11.51 -4.11
C LYS A 525 -29.00 11.18 -3.46
N THR A 526 -28.96 10.30 -2.46
CA THR A 526 -30.11 9.90 -1.64
C THR A 526 -29.66 9.79 -0.19
N LEU A 527 -30.62 9.90 0.73
CA LEU A 527 -30.41 9.64 2.14
C LEU A 527 -31.71 9.09 2.71
N ASP A 528 -31.66 7.90 3.29
CA ASP A 528 -32.79 7.26 3.97
C ASP A 528 -32.50 7.20 5.47
N VAL A 529 -33.42 7.75 6.26
CA VAL A 529 -33.33 7.71 7.73
C VAL A 529 -34.54 7.02 8.38
N SER A 530 -35.26 6.20 7.61
CA SER A 530 -36.50 5.53 8.04
C SER A 530 -36.32 4.60 9.23
N LYS A 531 -35.10 4.09 9.45
CA LYS A 531 -34.75 3.23 10.59
C LYS A 531 -34.19 4.00 11.79
N ASN A 532 -33.82 5.26 11.63
CA ASN A 532 -33.19 6.07 12.68
C ASN A 532 -34.26 6.78 13.52
N THR A 533 -35.09 6.00 14.23
CA THR A 533 -36.26 6.51 14.96
C THR A 533 -35.92 7.46 16.11
N ALA A 534 -34.66 7.44 16.58
CA ALA A 534 -34.14 8.34 17.60
C ALA A 534 -33.55 9.66 17.06
N LEU A 535 -33.54 9.87 15.74
CA LEU A 535 -32.88 11.02 15.11
C LEU A 535 -33.61 12.33 15.46
N GLN A 536 -32.85 13.33 15.90
CA GLN A 536 -33.36 14.65 16.29
C GLN A 536 -32.63 15.80 15.60
N TRP A 537 -31.43 15.54 15.08
CA TRP A 537 -30.60 16.53 14.41
C TRP A 537 -29.94 15.92 13.18
N SER A 538 -30.05 16.60 12.04
CA SER A 538 -29.26 16.24 10.86
C SER A 538 -28.83 17.45 10.03
N VAL A 539 -27.60 17.40 9.52
CA VAL A 539 -27.04 18.38 8.59
C VAL A 539 -26.57 17.62 7.35
N CYS A 540 -27.27 17.79 6.23
CA CYS A 540 -26.94 17.18 4.94
C CYS A 540 -26.76 18.23 3.84
N CYS A 541 -26.35 19.44 4.23
CA CYS A 541 -26.00 20.53 3.31
C CYS A 541 -24.94 20.10 2.26
N ASP A 542 -24.89 20.82 1.14
CA ASP A 542 -23.83 20.70 0.14
C ASP A 542 -23.56 19.25 -0.31
N ASN A 543 -24.65 18.55 -0.64
CA ASN A 543 -24.64 17.22 -1.25
C ASN A 543 -25.22 17.30 -2.69
N GLN A 544 -25.60 16.16 -3.26
CA GLN A 544 -26.20 16.06 -4.60
C GLN A 544 -27.69 15.67 -4.54
N LEU A 545 -28.40 16.03 -3.46
CA LEU A 545 -29.80 15.67 -3.27
C LEU A 545 -30.71 16.50 -4.20
N SER A 546 -31.44 15.82 -5.09
CA SER A 546 -32.50 16.45 -5.91
C SER A 546 -33.72 16.82 -5.06
N ALA A 547 -34.66 17.59 -5.61
CA ALA A 547 -35.88 17.95 -4.89
C ALA A 547 -36.70 16.69 -4.53
N GLU A 548 -36.78 15.74 -5.46
CA GLU A 548 -37.37 14.42 -5.23
C GLU A 548 -36.67 13.66 -4.09
N SER A 549 -35.33 13.65 -4.09
CA SER A 549 -34.56 12.96 -3.06
C SER A 549 -34.68 13.62 -1.68
N LEU A 550 -34.75 14.95 -1.63
CA LEU A 550 -35.04 15.68 -0.39
C LEU A 550 -36.45 15.38 0.12
N ASN A 551 -37.46 15.34 -0.76
CA ASN A 551 -38.83 14.98 -0.39
C ASN A 551 -38.91 13.54 0.12
N ALA A 552 -38.19 12.61 -0.51
CA ALA A 552 -38.05 11.23 -0.04
C ALA A 552 -37.40 11.18 1.36
N LEU A 553 -36.29 11.91 1.57
CA LEU A 553 -35.67 12.06 2.88
C LEU A 553 -36.68 12.59 3.91
N PHE A 554 -37.42 13.66 3.60
CA PHE A 554 -38.43 14.22 4.50
C PHE A 554 -39.52 13.22 4.88
N ALA A 555 -39.93 12.36 3.93
CA ALA A 555 -40.92 11.31 4.19
C ALA A 555 -40.38 10.24 5.16
N THR A 556 -39.07 9.96 5.12
CA THR A 556 -38.40 8.98 5.99
C THR A 556 -38.06 9.52 7.39
N LEU A 557 -38.14 10.84 7.63
CA LEU A 557 -37.90 11.41 8.95
C LEU A 557 -38.82 10.80 10.02
N PRO A 558 -38.32 10.54 11.24
CA PRO A 558 -39.16 10.06 12.32
C PRO A 558 -40.10 11.15 12.83
N GLN A 559 -41.24 10.74 13.38
CA GLN A 559 -42.11 11.67 14.11
C GLN A 559 -41.39 12.13 15.39
N SER A 560 -41.10 13.42 15.52
CA SER A 560 -40.35 13.92 16.66
C SER A 560 -41.27 14.48 17.76
N ALA A 561 -41.05 14.04 19.00
CA ALA A 561 -41.75 14.57 20.18
C ALA A 561 -41.26 15.97 20.59
N ALA A 562 -40.04 16.34 20.22
CA ALA A 562 -39.45 17.66 20.42
C ALA A 562 -39.14 18.32 19.07
N ALA A 563 -38.92 19.63 19.03
CA ALA A 563 -38.56 20.32 17.79
C ALA A 563 -37.20 19.80 17.26
N ALA A 564 -37.25 18.98 16.21
CA ALA A 564 -36.07 18.43 15.54
C ALA A 564 -35.58 19.37 14.43
N LYS A 565 -34.30 19.28 14.07
CA LYS A 565 -33.69 20.18 13.07
C LYS A 565 -33.01 19.42 11.94
N LEU A 566 -33.32 19.82 10.72
CA LEU A 566 -32.69 19.35 9.49
C LEU A 566 -32.16 20.54 8.69
N TYR A 567 -30.92 20.48 8.21
CA TYR A 567 -30.34 21.51 7.34
C TYR A 567 -29.96 20.90 6.00
N VAL A 568 -30.43 21.51 4.91
CA VAL A 568 -30.34 20.95 3.54
C VAL A 568 -29.76 21.91 2.50
N ALA A 569 -29.22 23.04 2.94
CA ALA A 569 -28.70 24.10 2.07
C ALA A 569 -27.63 23.61 1.09
N GLY A 570 -27.53 24.21 -0.09
CA GLY A 570 -26.49 23.88 -1.08
C GLY A 570 -26.76 22.61 -1.91
N ASN A 571 -27.84 21.89 -1.60
CA ASN A 571 -28.31 20.79 -2.45
C ASN A 571 -29.04 21.32 -3.70
N PRO A 572 -28.92 20.63 -4.86
CA PRO A 572 -29.64 21.01 -6.09
C PRO A 572 -31.15 21.16 -5.89
N GLY A 573 -31.75 20.33 -5.03
CA GLY A 573 -33.18 20.33 -4.74
C GLY A 573 -33.68 21.35 -3.72
N GLU A 574 -32.79 22.15 -3.11
CA GLU A 574 -33.12 22.98 -1.93
C GLU A 574 -34.32 23.92 -2.15
N LYS A 575 -34.40 24.52 -3.34
CA LYS A 575 -35.42 25.53 -3.70
C LYS A 575 -36.79 24.92 -3.99
N ASP A 576 -36.81 23.72 -4.57
CA ASP A 576 -38.02 23.09 -5.11
C ASP A 576 -38.58 21.97 -4.20
N CYS A 577 -37.90 21.69 -3.07
CA CYS A 577 -38.36 20.69 -2.11
C CYS A 577 -39.60 21.14 -1.31
N ASP A 578 -40.46 20.18 -0.96
CA ASP A 578 -41.65 20.39 -0.14
C ASP A 578 -41.33 20.19 1.34
N ARG A 579 -40.97 21.29 1.99
CA ARG A 579 -40.64 21.30 3.43
C ARG A 579 -41.85 21.03 4.33
N SER A 580 -43.08 21.05 3.80
CA SER A 580 -44.27 20.73 4.59
C SER A 580 -44.28 19.28 5.06
N ILE A 581 -43.66 18.36 4.29
CA ILE A 581 -43.48 16.95 4.63
C ILE A 581 -42.72 16.81 5.95
N ALA A 582 -41.57 17.47 6.07
CA ALA A 582 -40.78 17.47 7.30
C ALA A 582 -41.49 18.19 8.46
N LYS A 583 -42.14 19.33 8.19
CA LYS A 583 -42.90 20.08 9.21
C LYS A 583 -44.02 19.26 9.83
N SER A 584 -44.72 18.44 9.03
CA SER A 584 -45.79 17.54 9.52
C SER A 584 -45.28 16.55 10.58
N LYS A 585 -43.97 16.24 10.57
CA LYS A 585 -43.28 15.35 11.50
C LYS A 585 -42.60 16.09 12.66
N ASN A 586 -42.90 17.38 12.85
CA ASN A 586 -42.30 18.26 13.85
C ASN A 586 -40.80 18.56 13.62
N TRP A 587 -40.37 18.60 12.35
CA TRP A 587 -39.02 18.99 11.95
C TRP A 587 -38.99 20.42 11.41
N THR A 588 -38.00 21.19 11.85
CA THR A 588 -37.65 22.48 11.25
C THR A 588 -36.57 22.26 10.20
N VAL A 589 -36.85 22.67 8.96
CA VAL A 589 -35.88 22.60 7.85
C VAL A 589 -35.23 23.96 7.66
N GLY A 590 -33.95 24.07 8.05
CA GLY A 590 -33.14 25.28 7.96
C GLY A 590 -32.30 25.37 6.67
N LEU A 591 -31.94 26.61 6.31
CA LEU A 591 -31.14 26.93 5.11
C LEU A 591 -29.69 27.36 5.40
N ARG A 592 -29.28 27.50 6.65
CA ARG A 592 -27.87 27.67 7.04
C ARG A 592 -27.65 27.00 8.39
N TYR A 593 -26.60 26.19 8.48
CA TYR A 593 -26.07 25.66 9.73
C TYR A 593 -25.36 26.77 10.51
#